data_AF-A0A1V5G0S6-F1
#
_entry.id   AF-A0A1V5G0S6-F1
#
_cell.length_a   1.000
_cell.length_b   1.000
_cell.length_c   1.000
_cell.angle_alpha   90.00
_cell.angle_beta   90.00
_cell.angle_gamma   90.00
#
_symmetry.space_group_name_H-M   'P 1'
#
loop_
_entity.id
_entity.type
_entity.pdbx_description
1 polymer ?
#
loop_
_entity_poly.entity_id
_entity_poly.type
_entity_poly.pdbx_seq_one_letter_code
_entity_poly.pdbx_strand_id
1 'polypeptide(L)'
;MATQVRERFSLDNWHAINRLQHQLQRYSEGMTEVAQPELGEALAFLDQVLLTSSSLAGFAMDNMTRDDGWRFLIIGRRLERLGFLTRAIEGFLRQRYASTPGCLDWLLELADSIITYRSRYLRRPERLPVIDLLVFEDSNPHGVVFQAEMLVSYLQRTARELDTQFEPELAEALAALRRFDLTQLEDEGEPAGGSSEPAGLAALAEQLGNLQVAAEHISDVLSARYFTHVGDVGRQTMAF
;
A
#
# COMPACT_ATOMS: atom_id res chain seq x y z
N MET A 1 9.29 -24.37 13.66
CA MET A 1 9.41 -23.09 12.94
C MET A 1 8.42 -21.99 13.36
N ALA A 2 7.49 -22.21 14.31
CA ALA A 2 6.81 -21.09 15.00
C ALA A 2 7.69 -20.45 16.09
N THR A 3 8.70 -21.17 16.58
CA THR A 3 9.48 -20.79 17.78
C THR A 3 10.53 -19.72 17.53
N GLN A 4 11.18 -19.68 16.37
CA GLN A 4 12.22 -18.67 16.07
C GLN A 4 11.66 -17.28 15.73
N VAL A 5 10.45 -17.22 15.14
CA VAL A 5 9.72 -15.95 14.98
C VAL A 5 9.18 -15.47 16.33
N ARG A 6 8.73 -16.40 17.19
CA ARG A 6 8.25 -16.11 18.55
C ARG A 6 9.29 -15.45 19.46
N GLU A 7 10.59 -15.68 19.27
CA GLU A 7 11.64 -15.07 20.11
C GLU A 7 11.84 -13.56 19.87
N ARG A 8 11.33 -13.02 18.75
CA ARG A 8 11.50 -11.60 18.39
C ARG A 8 10.24 -10.75 18.50
N PHE A 9 9.08 -11.39 18.67
CA PHE A 9 7.82 -10.68 18.93
C PHE A 9 7.55 -10.65 20.43
N SER A 10 7.07 -9.50 20.94
CA SER A 10 6.45 -9.48 22.26
C SER A 10 5.37 -10.57 22.33
N LEU A 11 5.29 -11.26 23.48
CA LEU A 11 4.31 -12.29 23.74
C LEU A 11 2.89 -11.82 23.38
N ASP A 12 2.60 -10.54 23.62
CA ASP A 12 1.33 -9.89 23.32
C ASP A 12 1.02 -9.80 21.83
N ASN A 13 2.01 -9.54 20.98
CA ASN A 13 1.83 -9.50 19.52
C ASN A 13 1.65 -10.89 18.94
N TRP A 14 2.41 -11.85 19.45
CA TRP A 14 2.24 -13.23 19.05
C TRP A 14 0.83 -13.71 19.40
N HIS A 15 0.32 -13.35 20.57
CA HIS A 15 -1.07 -13.62 20.93
C HIS A 15 -2.07 -12.85 20.06
N ALA A 16 -1.81 -11.60 19.71
CA ALA A 16 -2.66 -10.82 18.80
C ALA A 16 -2.78 -11.44 17.40
N ILE A 17 -1.65 -11.86 16.82
CA ILE A 17 -1.61 -12.54 15.51
C ILE A 17 -2.31 -13.90 15.59
N ASN A 18 -2.06 -14.70 16.63
CA ASN A 18 -2.74 -15.99 16.78
C ASN A 18 -4.25 -15.82 16.98
N ARG A 19 -4.68 -14.79 17.74
CA ARG A 19 -6.12 -14.49 17.88
C ARG A 19 -6.75 -14.16 16.53
N LEU A 20 -6.10 -13.32 15.72
CA LEU A 20 -6.57 -13.04 14.36
C LEU A 20 -6.60 -14.30 13.49
N GLN A 21 -5.56 -15.13 13.54
CA GLN A 21 -5.50 -16.37 12.76
C GLN A 21 -6.63 -17.31 13.15
N HIS A 22 -6.89 -17.49 14.44
CA HIS A 22 -8.01 -18.29 14.94
C HIS A 22 -9.36 -17.68 14.55
N GLN A 23 -9.50 -16.36 14.56
CA GLN A 23 -10.73 -15.68 14.11
C GLN A 23 -10.96 -15.82 12.61
N LEU A 24 -9.92 -15.66 11.79
CA LEU A 24 -9.96 -15.87 10.34
C LEU A 24 -10.33 -17.31 10.03
N GLN A 25 -9.75 -18.27 10.74
CA GLN A 25 -10.05 -19.68 10.57
C GLN A 25 -11.52 -19.97 10.91
N ARG A 26 -12.04 -19.44 12.01
CA ARG A 26 -13.46 -19.55 12.38
C ARG A 26 -14.39 -18.89 11.36
N TYR A 27 -14.02 -17.71 10.85
CA TYR A 27 -14.77 -17.03 9.80
C TYR A 27 -14.78 -17.86 8.51
N SER A 28 -13.63 -18.42 8.11
CA SER A 28 -13.50 -19.27 6.92
C SER A 28 -14.24 -20.61 7.05
N GLU A 29 -14.21 -21.23 8.23
CA GLU A 29 -14.92 -22.48 8.52
C GLU A 29 -16.44 -22.25 8.42
N GLY A 30 -16.93 -21.12 8.91
CA GLY A 30 -18.34 -20.70 8.78
C GLY A 30 -18.81 -20.45 7.34
N MET A 31 -17.90 -20.14 6.41
CA MET A 31 -18.22 -19.99 4.98
C MET A 31 -18.46 -21.32 4.27
N THR A 32 -18.09 -22.45 4.87
CA THR A 32 -18.02 -23.75 4.16
C THR A 32 -19.28 -24.59 4.22
N GLU A 33 -20.28 -24.27 5.04
CA GLU A 33 -21.41 -25.20 5.22
C GLU A 33 -22.81 -24.74 4.77
N VAL A 34 -23.40 -23.57 5.10
CA VAL A 34 -24.83 -23.36 4.71
C VAL A 34 -25.26 -21.90 4.42
N ALA A 35 -24.49 -20.85 4.76
CA ALA A 35 -24.92 -19.47 4.54
C ALA A 35 -23.74 -18.55 4.19
N GLN A 36 -23.95 -17.63 3.25
CA GLN A 36 -23.03 -16.50 3.09
C GLN A 36 -23.04 -15.69 4.40
N PRO A 37 -21.87 -15.28 4.92
CA PRO A 37 -21.82 -14.47 6.13
C PRO A 37 -22.68 -13.22 5.93
N GLU A 38 -23.53 -12.91 6.90
CA GLU A 38 -24.33 -11.69 6.86
C GLU A 38 -23.40 -10.48 6.82
N LEU A 39 -23.81 -9.40 6.15
CA LEU A 39 -23.01 -8.18 6.03
C LEU A 39 -22.51 -7.69 7.41
N GLY A 40 -23.32 -7.82 8.46
CA GLY A 40 -22.94 -7.47 9.82
C GLY A 40 -21.79 -8.30 10.38
N GLU A 41 -21.73 -9.59 10.08
CA GLU A 41 -20.64 -10.47 10.52
C GLU A 41 -19.34 -10.16 9.80
N ALA A 42 -19.40 -9.88 8.49
CA ALA A 42 -18.26 -9.44 7.70
C ALA A 42 -17.70 -8.11 8.23
N LEU A 43 -18.58 -7.14 8.54
CA LEU A 43 -18.16 -5.86 9.12
C LEU A 43 -17.53 -6.05 10.51
N ALA A 44 -18.15 -6.85 11.39
CA ALA A 44 -17.59 -7.13 12.71
C ALA A 44 -16.22 -7.82 12.63
N PHE A 45 -16.02 -8.71 11.66
CA PHE A 45 -14.73 -9.34 11.41
C PHE A 45 -13.69 -8.31 10.94
N LEU A 46 -14.04 -7.45 9.98
CA LEU A 46 -13.16 -6.38 9.51
C LEU A 46 -12.77 -5.41 10.64
N ASP A 47 -13.70 -5.04 11.53
CA ASP A 47 -13.41 -4.20 12.70
C ASP A 47 -12.37 -4.84 13.62
N GLN A 48 -12.43 -6.16 13.84
CA GLN A 48 -11.43 -6.87 14.64
C GLN A 48 -10.05 -6.93 13.96
N VAL A 49 -10.03 -7.10 12.63
CA VAL A 49 -8.81 -7.04 11.83
C VAL A 49 -8.19 -5.64 11.93
N LEU A 50 -9.00 -4.58 11.83
CA LEU A 50 -8.54 -3.19 11.96
C LEU A 50 -7.98 -2.90 13.35
N LEU A 51 -8.67 -3.33 14.41
CA LEU A 51 -8.23 -3.14 15.79
C LEU A 51 -6.88 -3.83 16.06
N THR A 52 -6.75 -5.08 15.61
CA THR A 52 -5.52 -5.84 15.83
C THR A 52 -4.37 -5.30 14.98
N SER A 53 -4.64 -4.92 13.72
CA SER A 53 -3.64 -4.27 12.85
C SER A 53 -3.14 -2.95 13.45
N SER A 54 -4.05 -2.16 14.04
CA SER A 54 -3.70 -0.91 14.73
C SER A 54 -2.82 -1.17 15.96
N SER A 55 -3.14 -2.19 16.75
CA SER A 55 -2.32 -2.59 17.89
C SER A 55 -0.91 -3.06 17.48
N LEU A 56 -0.81 -3.88 16.43
CA LEU A 56 0.46 -4.34 15.88
C LEU A 56 1.29 -3.17 15.31
N ALA A 57 0.65 -2.22 14.62
CA ALA A 57 1.30 -1.03 14.11
C ALA A 57 1.84 -0.14 15.24
N GLY A 58 1.06 0.07 16.30
CA GLY A 58 1.50 0.82 17.49
C GLY A 58 2.71 0.16 18.16
N PHE A 59 2.67 -1.15 18.36
CA PHE A 59 3.84 -1.88 18.87
C PHE A 59 5.07 -1.72 17.98
N ALA A 60 4.92 -1.89 16.67
CA ALA A 60 6.02 -1.78 15.72
C ALA A 60 6.64 -0.38 15.76
N MET A 61 5.84 0.66 16.01
CA MET A 61 6.32 2.03 16.11
C MET A 61 7.02 2.32 17.45
N ASP A 62 6.46 1.84 18.57
CA ASP A 62 6.87 2.30 19.91
C ASP A 62 7.80 1.35 20.65
N ASN A 63 7.65 0.03 20.45
CA ASN A 63 8.29 -0.97 21.30
C ASN A 63 9.28 -1.87 20.56
N MET A 64 9.15 -2.00 19.23
CA MET A 64 10.04 -2.86 18.47
C MET A 64 11.46 -2.25 18.38
N THR A 65 12.47 -3.06 18.65
CA THR A 65 13.87 -2.64 18.43
C THR A 65 14.05 -2.28 16.96
N ARG A 66 14.79 -1.19 16.69
CA ARG A 66 15.04 -0.69 15.33
C ARG A 66 16.10 -1.51 14.59
N ASP A 67 15.92 -2.83 14.59
CA ASP A 67 16.75 -3.80 13.89
C ASP A 67 16.26 -4.02 12.44
N ASP A 68 16.86 -4.98 11.74
CA ASP A 68 16.50 -5.28 10.35
C ASP A 68 15.06 -5.80 10.21
N GLY A 69 14.54 -6.51 11.21
CA GLY A 69 13.15 -6.96 11.22
C GLY A 69 12.18 -5.78 11.19
N TRP A 70 12.49 -4.73 11.95
CA TRP A 70 11.74 -3.47 11.90
C TRP A 70 11.83 -2.76 10.57
N ARG A 71 13.03 -2.68 9.99
CA ARG A 71 13.22 -2.03 8.69
C ARG A 71 12.42 -2.73 7.60
N PHE A 72 12.49 -4.06 7.51
CA PHE A 72 11.74 -4.83 6.52
C PHE A 72 10.23 -4.75 6.75
N LEU A 73 9.75 -4.71 8.00
CA LEU A 73 8.33 -4.48 8.30
C LEU A 73 7.84 -3.11 7.80
N ILE A 74 8.61 -2.05 8.04
CA ILE A 74 8.26 -0.70 7.57
C ILE A 74 8.29 -0.63 6.04
N ILE A 75 9.30 -1.22 5.40
CA ILE A 75 9.39 -1.30 3.94
C ILE A 75 8.19 -2.05 3.35
N GLY A 76 7.87 -3.24 3.88
CA GLY A 76 6.74 -4.05 3.43
C GLY A 76 5.41 -3.29 3.53
N ARG A 77 5.17 -2.62 4.67
CA ARG A 77 3.97 -1.76 4.83
C ARG A 77 3.90 -0.62 3.81
N ARG A 78 5.04 -0.01 3.48
CA ARG A 78 5.09 1.07 2.48
C ARG A 78 4.86 0.54 1.07
N LEU A 79 5.41 -0.62 0.74
CA LEU A 79 5.15 -1.31 -0.54
C LEU A 79 3.66 -1.62 -0.71
N GLU A 80 3.03 -2.23 0.28
CA GLU A 80 1.59 -2.54 0.27
C GLU A 80 0.75 -1.27 0.10
N ARG A 81 1.04 -0.21 0.88
CA ARG A 81 0.31 1.05 0.80
C ARG A 81 0.50 1.73 -0.57
N LEU A 82 1.72 1.78 -1.09
CA LEU A 82 2.01 2.37 -2.39
C LEU A 82 1.32 1.59 -3.52
N GLY A 83 1.40 0.25 -3.51
CA GLY A 83 0.73 -0.62 -4.47
C GLY A 83 -0.79 -0.52 -4.41
N PHE A 84 -1.37 -0.39 -3.23
CA PHE A 84 -2.81 -0.13 -3.08
C PHE A 84 -3.21 1.22 -3.69
N LEU A 85 -2.52 2.31 -3.32
CA LEU A 85 -2.86 3.66 -3.78
C LEU A 85 -2.71 3.79 -5.31
N THR A 86 -1.60 3.32 -5.87
CA THR A 86 -1.33 3.36 -7.31
C THR A 86 -2.41 2.60 -8.08
N ARG A 87 -2.74 1.35 -7.70
CA ARG A 87 -3.83 0.57 -8.33
C ARG A 87 -5.19 1.23 -8.21
N ALA A 88 -5.53 1.74 -7.03
CA ALA A 88 -6.83 2.36 -6.79
C ALA A 88 -7.02 3.60 -7.67
N ILE A 89 -5.99 4.46 -7.72
CA ILE A 89 -6.03 5.69 -8.52
C ILE A 89 -5.95 5.36 -10.00
N GLU A 90 -5.06 4.45 -10.43
CA GLU A 90 -4.99 4.01 -11.83
C GLU A 90 -6.34 3.47 -12.31
N GLY A 91 -6.95 2.55 -11.54
CA GLY A 91 -8.26 1.99 -11.85
C GLY A 91 -9.35 3.06 -11.91
N PHE A 92 -9.28 4.09 -11.07
CA PHE A 92 -10.18 5.23 -11.12
C PHE A 92 -9.99 6.06 -12.40
N LEU A 93 -8.74 6.41 -12.75
CA LEU A 93 -8.43 7.24 -13.91
C LEU A 93 -8.86 6.59 -15.23
N ARG A 94 -8.79 5.25 -15.31
CA ARG A 94 -9.20 4.47 -16.48
C ARG A 94 -10.73 4.28 -16.61
N GLN A 95 -11.50 4.63 -15.58
CA GLN A 95 -12.96 4.43 -15.60
C GLN A 95 -13.71 5.60 -16.22
N ARG A 96 -14.57 5.28 -17.20
CA ARG A 96 -15.48 6.26 -17.84
C ARG A 96 -16.44 6.94 -16.87
N TYR A 97 -16.81 6.29 -15.76
CA TYR A 97 -17.74 6.83 -14.76
C TYR A 97 -17.04 7.61 -13.65
N ALA A 98 -15.73 7.86 -13.74
CA ALA A 98 -15.00 8.69 -12.77
C ALA A 98 -15.59 10.11 -12.64
N SER A 99 -16.35 10.56 -13.64
CA SER A 99 -17.09 11.83 -13.66
C SER A 99 -18.46 11.78 -12.95
N THR A 100 -18.91 10.62 -12.47
CA THR A 100 -20.19 10.49 -11.76
C THR A 100 -20.13 11.22 -10.40
N PRO A 101 -21.19 11.96 -10.01
CA PRO A 101 -21.23 12.65 -8.72
C PRO A 101 -20.92 11.71 -7.55
N GLY A 102 -20.02 12.13 -6.66
CA GLY A 102 -19.61 11.38 -5.48
C GLY A 102 -18.46 10.41 -5.68
N CYS A 103 -18.07 10.07 -6.92
CA CYS A 103 -16.93 9.17 -7.17
C CYS A 103 -15.60 9.74 -6.62
N LEU A 104 -15.42 11.06 -6.68
CA LEU A 104 -14.27 11.73 -6.08
C LEU A 104 -14.30 11.71 -4.54
N ASP A 105 -15.48 11.83 -3.92
CA ASP A 105 -15.63 11.65 -2.47
C ASP A 105 -15.23 10.23 -2.05
N TRP A 106 -15.69 9.22 -2.79
CA TRP A 106 -15.31 7.83 -2.55
C TRP A 106 -13.81 7.58 -2.73
N LEU A 107 -13.19 8.17 -3.75
CA LEU A 107 -11.74 8.06 -3.95
C LEU A 107 -10.97 8.70 -2.79
N LEU A 108 -11.41 9.86 -2.32
CA LEU A 108 -10.82 10.55 -1.17
C LEU A 108 -11.00 9.75 0.13
N GLU A 109 -12.15 9.11 0.33
CA GLU A 109 -12.37 8.22 1.47
C GLU A 109 -11.49 6.98 1.39
N LEU A 110 -11.40 6.33 0.23
CA LEU A 110 -10.56 5.16 -0.02
C LEU A 110 -9.07 5.45 0.23
N ALA A 111 -8.62 6.66 -0.10
CA ALA A 111 -7.24 7.10 0.09
C ALA A 111 -6.98 7.75 1.46
N ASP A 112 -7.92 7.69 2.42
CA ASP A 112 -7.84 8.34 3.74
C ASP A 112 -7.55 9.85 3.69
N SER A 113 -7.91 10.53 2.59
CA SER A 113 -7.57 11.94 2.34
C SER A 113 -8.77 12.87 2.36
N ILE A 114 -9.98 12.38 2.68
CA ILE A 114 -11.20 13.19 2.71
C ILE A 114 -11.13 14.34 3.75
N ILE A 115 -10.54 14.09 4.92
CA ILE A 115 -10.38 15.12 5.97
C ILE A 115 -9.36 16.18 5.51
N THR A 116 -8.24 15.74 4.93
CA THR A 116 -7.21 16.62 4.36
C THR A 116 -7.78 17.48 3.22
N TYR A 117 -8.58 16.89 2.34
CA TYR A 117 -9.25 17.62 1.26
C TYR A 117 -10.20 18.67 1.80
N ARG A 118 -11.11 18.28 2.72
CA ARG A 118 -12.13 19.20 3.28
C ARG A 118 -11.54 20.34 4.11
N SER A 119 -10.39 20.13 4.75
CA SER A 119 -9.71 21.19 5.50
C SER A 119 -9.04 22.23 4.59
N ARG A 120 -8.58 21.83 3.40
CA ARG A 120 -7.95 22.71 2.40
C ARG A 120 -8.95 23.33 1.43
N TYR A 121 -9.91 22.55 0.94
CA TYR A 121 -10.87 22.94 -0.08
C TYR A 121 -12.27 22.98 0.53
N LEU A 122 -12.84 24.18 0.67
CA LEU A 122 -14.18 24.42 1.23
C LEU A 122 -15.32 24.19 0.22
N ARG A 123 -15.09 23.36 -0.81
CA ARG A 123 -16.00 23.12 -1.93
C ARG A 123 -16.07 21.63 -2.24
N ARG A 124 -16.99 21.26 -3.14
CA ARG A 124 -17.10 19.88 -3.62
C ARG A 124 -15.78 19.41 -4.25
N PRO A 125 -15.45 18.11 -4.16
CA PRO A 125 -14.30 17.55 -4.84
C PRO A 125 -14.31 17.83 -6.34
N GLU A 126 -13.20 18.35 -6.85
CA GLU A 126 -12.95 18.56 -8.27
C GLU A 126 -11.76 17.69 -8.70
N ARG A 127 -11.77 17.20 -9.95
CA ARG A 127 -10.82 16.18 -10.43
C ARG A 127 -9.37 16.59 -10.23
N LEU A 128 -8.99 17.80 -10.66
CA LEU A 128 -7.62 18.30 -10.58
C LEU A 128 -7.14 18.44 -9.12
N PRO A 129 -7.83 19.16 -8.22
CA PRO A 129 -7.46 19.21 -6.81
C PRO A 129 -7.35 17.83 -6.13
N VAL A 130 -8.21 16.88 -6.48
CA VAL A 130 -8.15 15.53 -5.93
C VAL A 130 -6.92 14.77 -6.43
N ILE A 131 -6.64 14.83 -7.74
CA ILE A 131 -5.45 14.19 -8.31
C ILE A 131 -4.17 14.81 -7.73
N ASP A 132 -4.10 16.13 -7.64
CA ASP A 132 -2.98 16.85 -7.03
C ASP A 132 -2.72 16.37 -5.60
N LEU A 133 -3.75 16.37 -4.74
CA LEU A 133 -3.67 15.92 -3.35
C LEU A 133 -3.27 14.44 -3.20
N LEU A 134 -3.81 13.56 -4.05
CA LEU A 134 -3.63 12.12 -3.92
C LEU A 134 -2.36 11.60 -4.59
N VAL A 135 -1.90 12.26 -5.66
CA VAL A 135 -0.77 11.79 -6.45
C VAL A 135 0.48 12.62 -6.18
N PHE A 136 0.38 13.94 -6.38
CA PHE A 136 1.55 14.82 -6.54
C PHE A 136 1.99 15.50 -5.25
N GLU A 137 1.07 15.68 -4.31
CA GLU A 137 1.39 16.35 -3.06
C GLU A 137 2.36 15.53 -2.19
N ASP A 138 3.56 16.06 -2.04
CA ASP A 138 4.65 15.46 -1.24
C ASP A 138 4.50 15.67 0.27
N SER A 139 3.53 16.48 0.72
CA SER A 139 3.28 16.70 2.15
C SER A 139 2.14 15.83 2.71
N ASN A 140 1.33 15.23 1.83
CA ASN A 140 0.23 14.37 2.21
C ASN A 140 0.77 12.96 2.55
N PRO A 141 0.72 12.49 3.81
CA PRO A 141 1.20 11.16 4.16
C PRO A 141 0.42 10.03 3.48
N HIS A 142 -0.74 10.32 2.90
CA HIS A 142 -1.56 9.37 2.16
C HIS A 142 -1.41 9.49 0.63
N GLY A 143 -0.58 10.42 0.15
CA GLY A 143 -0.32 10.63 -1.27
C GLY A 143 0.72 9.67 -1.86
N VAL A 144 0.63 9.41 -3.17
CA VAL A 144 1.52 8.48 -3.89
C VAL A 144 2.98 8.95 -3.83
N VAL A 145 3.25 10.21 -4.17
CA VAL A 145 4.60 10.78 -4.19
C VAL A 145 5.27 10.69 -2.80
N PHE A 146 4.57 11.08 -1.73
CA PHE A 146 5.09 10.94 -0.36
C PHE A 146 5.43 9.48 -0.02
N GLN A 147 4.54 8.53 -0.34
CA GLN A 147 4.75 7.11 -0.01
C GLN A 147 5.95 6.53 -0.76
N ALA A 148 6.10 6.88 -2.03
CA ALA A 148 7.23 6.47 -2.86
C ALA A 148 8.55 7.08 -2.37
N GLU A 149 8.58 8.36 -2.01
CA GLU A 149 9.76 9.03 -1.46
C GLU A 149 10.23 8.39 -0.16
N MET A 150 9.28 8.14 0.76
CA MET A 150 9.59 7.49 2.01
C MET A 150 10.15 6.08 1.75
N LEU A 151 9.55 5.32 0.84
CA LEU A 151 10.04 4.00 0.46
C LEU A 151 11.46 4.05 -0.11
N VAL A 152 11.74 4.95 -1.06
CA VAL A 152 13.09 5.16 -1.63
C VAL A 152 14.10 5.48 -0.53
N SER A 153 13.74 6.37 0.41
CA SER A 153 14.60 6.73 1.55
C SER A 153 14.90 5.54 2.46
N TYR A 154 13.89 4.71 2.78
CA TYR A 154 14.08 3.49 3.55
C TYR A 154 14.96 2.46 2.82
N LEU A 155 14.76 2.27 1.51
CA LEU A 155 15.58 1.37 0.70
C LEU A 155 17.04 1.81 0.66
N GLN A 156 17.30 3.11 0.44
CA GLN A 156 18.66 3.67 0.44
C GLN A 156 19.35 3.55 1.79
N ARG A 157 18.59 3.71 2.89
CA ARG A 157 19.12 3.51 4.23
C ARG A 157 19.47 2.03 4.47
N THR A 158 18.55 1.12 4.18
CA THR A 158 18.77 -0.32 4.32
C THR A 158 19.92 -0.80 3.44
N ALA A 159 20.05 -0.28 2.23
CA ALA A 159 21.17 -0.57 1.32
C ALA A 159 22.52 -0.25 1.96
N ARG A 160 22.65 0.94 2.56
CA ARG A 160 23.88 1.37 3.24
C ARG A 160 24.19 0.53 4.49
N GLU A 161 23.16 0.18 5.25
CA GLU A 161 23.33 -0.55 6.52
C GLU A 161 23.66 -2.04 6.29
N LEU A 162 23.20 -2.62 5.17
CA LEU A 162 23.45 -4.02 4.80
C LEU A 162 24.56 -4.20 3.75
N ASP A 163 25.29 -3.12 3.43
CA ASP A 163 26.33 -3.08 2.38
C ASP A 163 25.85 -3.72 1.05
N THR A 164 24.69 -3.28 0.59
CA THR A 164 24.02 -3.80 -0.60
C THR A 164 23.57 -2.69 -1.54
N GLN A 165 23.09 -3.06 -2.72
CA GLN A 165 22.53 -2.15 -3.71
C GLN A 165 21.16 -2.66 -4.16
N PHE A 166 20.25 -1.70 -4.35
CA PHE A 166 18.95 -1.88 -4.98
C PHE A 166 18.96 -1.11 -6.31
N GLU A 167 18.27 -1.66 -7.30
CA GLU A 167 18.12 -1.00 -8.59
C GLU A 167 17.38 0.34 -8.45
N PRO A 168 17.73 1.35 -9.28
CA PRO A 168 17.16 2.69 -9.18
C PRO A 168 15.75 2.81 -9.77
N GLU A 169 15.17 1.73 -10.30
CA GLU A 169 13.91 1.71 -11.05
C GLU A 169 12.76 2.44 -10.33
N LEU A 170 12.59 2.22 -9.02
CA LEU A 170 11.56 2.91 -8.24
C LEU A 170 11.80 4.43 -8.17
N ALA A 171 13.06 4.85 -8.00
CA ALA A 171 13.42 6.27 -7.98
C ALA A 171 13.27 6.92 -9.36
N GLU A 172 13.55 6.18 -10.43
CA GLU A 172 13.36 6.62 -11.81
C GLU A 172 11.87 6.77 -12.16
N ALA A 173 11.04 5.79 -11.80
CA ALA A 173 9.59 5.87 -11.97
C ALA A 173 8.97 7.03 -11.17
N LEU A 174 9.42 7.25 -9.93
CA LEU A 174 9.02 8.40 -9.12
C LEU A 174 9.43 9.73 -9.78
N ALA A 175 10.66 9.81 -10.32
CA ALA A 175 11.11 11.01 -11.02
C ALA A 175 10.33 11.25 -12.32
N ALA A 176 9.91 10.20 -13.02
CA ALA A 176 9.04 10.30 -14.18
C ALA A 176 7.65 10.83 -13.79
N LEU A 177 7.03 10.28 -12.74
CA LEU A 177 5.75 10.75 -12.22
C LEU A 177 5.81 12.24 -11.83
N ARG A 178 6.85 12.67 -11.12
CA ARG A 178 7.04 14.09 -10.72
C ARG A 178 7.21 15.05 -11.89
N ARG A 179 7.65 14.57 -13.06
CA ARG A 179 7.79 15.38 -14.28
C ARG A 179 6.53 15.39 -15.14
N PHE A 180 5.48 14.69 -14.72
CA PHE A 180 4.21 14.69 -15.41
C PHE A 180 3.65 16.11 -15.48
N ASP A 181 3.24 16.54 -16.67
CA ASP A 181 2.69 17.87 -16.90
C ASP A 181 1.20 17.88 -16.57
N LEU A 182 0.86 18.47 -15.42
CA LEU A 182 -0.51 18.57 -14.92
C LEU A 182 -1.45 19.32 -15.87
N THR A 183 -0.94 20.20 -16.74
CA THR A 183 -1.77 20.93 -17.70
C THR A 183 -2.48 20.00 -18.69
N GLN A 184 -1.92 18.80 -18.93
CA GLN A 184 -2.54 17.76 -19.76
C GLN A 184 -3.90 17.28 -19.21
N LEU A 185 -4.19 17.53 -17.93
CA LEU A 185 -5.46 17.16 -17.27
C LEU A 185 -6.50 18.28 -17.27
N GLU A 186 -6.08 19.51 -17.59
CA GLU A 186 -6.93 20.71 -17.66
C GLU A 186 -7.74 20.76 -18.95
N ASP A 187 -7.14 20.33 -20.07
CA ASP A 187 -7.72 20.41 -21.42
C ASP A 187 -8.80 19.35 -21.70
N GLU A 188 -9.06 18.47 -20.75
CA GLU A 188 -9.99 17.35 -20.92
C GLU A 188 -11.38 17.69 -20.39
N GLY A 189 -12.12 18.48 -21.18
CA GLY A 189 -13.57 18.63 -21.03
C GLY A 189 -14.33 17.32 -21.24
N GLU A 190 -15.64 17.30 -20.95
CA GLU A 190 -16.49 16.11 -21.18
C GLU A 190 -16.34 15.61 -22.63
N PRO A 191 -16.03 14.32 -22.86
CA PRO A 191 -15.81 13.81 -24.20
C PRO A 191 -17.10 13.95 -25.02
N ALA A 192 -17.08 14.88 -25.98
CA ALA A 192 -18.13 15.03 -26.97
C ALA A 192 -18.16 13.77 -27.87
N GLY A 193 -18.96 12.78 -27.48
CA GLY A 193 -19.37 11.66 -28.34
C GLY A 193 -18.30 10.67 -28.79
N GLY A 194 -17.09 10.70 -28.23
CA GLY A 194 -15.97 9.83 -28.61
C GLY A 194 -15.72 8.66 -27.65
N SER A 195 -15.42 7.48 -28.20
CA SER A 195 -15.08 6.25 -27.47
C SER A 195 -13.69 6.26 -26.81
N SER A 196 -12.87 7.31 -27.00
CA SER A 196 -11.48 7.34 -26.50
C SER A 196 -11.37 7.82 -25.06
N GLU A 197 -10.50 7.16 -24.30
CA GLU A 197 -10.03 7.61 -22.99
C GLU A 197 -9.28 8.95 -23.13
N PRO A 198 -9.47 9.90 -22.21
CA PRO A 198 -8.72 11.15 -22.25
C PRO A 198 -7.21 10.89 -22.13
N ALA A 199 -6.42 11.46 -23.04
CA ALA A 199 -5.01 11.10 -23.22
C ALA A 199 -4.12 11.42 -22.00
N GLY A 200 -4.40 12.52 -21.31
CA GLY A 200 -3.72 12.93 -20.08
C GLY A 200 -4.03 12.00 -18.91
N LEU A 201 -5.29 11.61 -18.71
CA LEU A 201 -5.67 10.64 -17.67
C LEU A 201 -5.04 9.26 -17.93
N ALA A 202 -5.03 8.81 -19.19
CA ALA A 202 -4.39 7.56 -19.59
C ALA A 202 -2.87 7.60 -19.36
N ALA A 203 -2.22 8.72 -19.69
CA ALA A 203 -0.79 8.91 -19.47
C ALA A 203 -0.43 8.93 -17.98
N LEU A 204 -1.26 9.59 -17.13
CA LEU A 204 -1.07 9.55 -15.69
C LEU A 204 -1.27 8.14 -15.12
N ALA A 205 -2.30 7.43 -15.57
CA ALA A 205 -2.54 6.04 -15.20
C ALA A 205 -1.34 5.15 -15.54
N GLU A 206 -0.71 5.36 -16.71
CA GLU A 206 0.53 4.66 -17.09
C GLU A 206 1.71 4.98 -16.15
N GLN A 207 1.89 6.25 -15.75
CA GLN A 207 2.95 6.59 -14.78
C GLN A 207 2.73 5.92 -13.41
N LEU A 208 1.48 5.82 -12.95
CA LEU A 208 1.13 5.11 -11.73
C LEU A 208 1.38 3.61 -11.83
N GLY A 209 1.03 3.00 -12.98
CA GLY A 209 1.31 1.59 -13.27
C GLY A 209 2.81 1.29 -13.30
N ASN A 210 3.62 2.15 -13.92
CA ASN A 210 5.08 2.00 -13.93
C ASN A 210 5.68 2.07 -12.51
N LEU A 211 5.17 2.98 -11.67
CA LEU A 211 5.58 3.07 -10.27
C LEU A 211 5.18 1.83 -9.47
N GLN A 212 3.99 1.27 -9.71
CA GLN A 212 3.54 0.03 -9.09
C GLN A 212 4.44 -1.15 -9.48
N VAL A 213 4.75 -1.32 -10.77
CA VAL A 213 5.61 -2.41 -11.26
C VAL A 213 7.01 -2.31 -10.64
N ALA A 214 7.58 -1.11 -10.54
CA ALA A 214 8.87 -0.91 -9.87
C ALA A 214 8.81 -1.27 -8.38
N ALA A 215 7.72 -0.93 -7.68
CA ALA A 215 7.52 -1.32 -6.29
C ALA A 215 7.39 -2.85 -6.13
N GLU A 216 6.65 -3.52 -7.01
CA GLU A 216 6.50 -4.98 -7.01
C GLU A 216 7.85 -5.68 -7.23
N HIS A 217 8.66 -5.21 -8.18
CA HIS A 217 10.00 -5.74 -8.40
C HIS A 217 10.91 -5.61 -7.16
N ILE A 218 10.85 -4.48 -6.45
CA ILE A 218 11.57 -4.32 -5.17
C ILE A 218 11.08 -5.35 -4.14
N SER A 219 9.76 -5.58 -4.06
CA SER A 219 9.19 -6.59 -3.16
C SER A 219 9.73 -8.00 -3.47
N ASP A 220 9.80 -8.36 -4.74
CA ASP A 220 10.32 -9.65 -5.20
C ASP A 220 11.81 -9.80 -4.89
N VAL A 221 12.61 -8.77 -5.15
CA VAL A 221 14.05 -8.75 -4.85
C VAL A 221 14.30 -8.91 -3.35
N LEU A 222 13.57 -8.18 -2.51
CA LEU A 222 13.66 -8.28 -1.05
C LEU A 222 13.29 -9.68 -0.57
N SER A 223 12.19 -10.23 -1.09
CA SER A 223 11.71 -11.58 -0.79
C SER A 223 12.75 -12.64 -1.18
N ALA A 224 13.27 -12.56 -2.39
CA ALA A 224 14.27 -13.47 -2.92
C ALA A 224 15.60 -13.42 -2.15
N ARG A 225 16.03 -12.24 -1.71
CA ARG A 225 17.34 -12.06 -1.05
C ARG A 225 17.31 -12.36 0.44
N TYR A 226 16.25 -11.97 1.14
CA TYR A 226 16.22 -11.98 2.61
C TYR A 226 15.25 -13.01 3.23
N PHE A 227 14.36 -13.61 2.43
CA PHE A 227 13.32 -14.50 2.96
C PHE A 227 13.31 -15.92 2.39
N THR A 228 14.07 -16.22 1.33
CA THR A 228 14.15 -17.57 0.72
C THR A 228 15.07 -18.55 1.48
N HIS A 229 16.12 -18.07 2.14
CA HIS A 229 17.09 -18.93 2.85
C HIS A 229 16.61 -19.45 4.22
N VAL A 230 15.40 -19.10 4.66
CA VAL A 230 14.85 -19.56 5.95
C VAL A 230 14.41 -21.04 5.91
N GLY A 231 14.45 -21.69 4.74
CA GLY A 231 14.03 -23.09 4.55
C GLY A 231 15.11 -24.18 4.73
N ASP A 232 16.41 -23.88 4.64
CA ASP A 232 17.43 -24.94 4.41
C ASP A 232 18.41 -25.19 5.58
N VAL A 233 18.32 -24.42 6.68
CA VAL A 233 19.20 -24.59 7.86
C VAL A 233 18.78 -25.79 8.73
N GLY A 234 17.72 -26.52 8.37
CA GLY A 234 17.20 -27.66 9.13
C GLY A 234 17.81 -29.04 8.83
N ARG A 235 18.74 -29.17 7.86
CA ARG A 235 19.17 -30.50 7.36
C ARG A 235 20.64 -30.87 7.53
N GLN A 236 21.50 -30.06 8.15
CA GLN A 236 22.93 -30.38 8.23
C GLN A 236 23.53 -30.63 9.63
N THR A 237 22.73 -30.72 10.70
CA THR A 237 23.29 -30.99 12.06
C THR A 237 22.83 -32.29 12.71
N MET A 238 22.60 -33.35 11.93
CA MET A 238 22.44 -34.72 12.44
C MET A 238 23.28 -35.70 11.61
N ALA A 239 24.60 -35.53 11.64
CA ALA A 239 25.54 -36.62 11.43
C ALA A 239 26.83 -36.30 12.22
N PHE A 240 27.22 -37.27 13.05
CA PHE A 240 28.37 -37.34 13.96
C PHE A 240 28.12 -36.87 15.40
#